data_AF-A0A958MEZ0-F1
#
_entry.id   AF-A0A958MEZ0-F1
#
_cell.length_a   1.000
_cell.length_b   1.000
_cell.length_c   1.000
_cell.angle_alpha   90.00
_cell.angle_beta   90.00
_cell.angle_gamma   90.00
#
_symmetry.space_group_name_H-M   'P 1'
#
loop_
_entity.id
_entity.type
_entity.pdbx_description
1 polymer ?
#
loop_
_entity_poly.entity_id
_entity_poly.type
_entity_poly.pdbx_seq_one_letter_code
_entity_poly.pdbx_strand_id
1 'polypeptide(L)'
;MKSLATLTLALLVPMASQAGQDVLKILNDDYLKTITCVDDLSIKDHMQQMSDIIDELFRDVDGILDENESDKIRNNVMDKARELRFHLHAVFTKKPKKLQLIDPNDVQRAQLVFQKYLADIIIKTIEIEYELTSIPADPIKKRAQRIKVANLLIEIDQTVKGAHAKFRDNLPEQ
;
A
#
# COMPACT_ATOMS: atom_id res chain seq x y z
N MET A 1 3.39 -35.28 11.19
CA MET A 1 2.90 -34.72 9.92
C MET A 1 3.12 -33.21 9.97
N LYS A 2 4.20 -32.70 9.35
CA LYS A 2 4.51 -31.26 9.30
C LYS A 2 4.06 -30.72 7.94
N SER A 3 3.33 -29.60 7.99
CA SER A 3 2.66 -28.93 6.88
C SER A 3 3.63 -28.48 5.78
N LEU A 4 3.22 -28.68 4.53
CA LEU A 4 3.97 -28.43 3.30
C LEU A 4 3.82 -26.99 2.75
N ALA A 5 3.39 -26.03 3.57
CA ALA A 5 2.96 -24.71 3.10
C ALA A 5 4.07 -23.63 3.07
N THR A 6 5.29 -23.91 3.54
CA THR A 6 6.34 -22.86 3.65
C THR A 6 7.24 -22.75 2.43
N LEU A 7 6.92 -23.39 1.29
CA LEU A 7 7.87 -23.58 0.20
C LEU A 7 7.35 -23.13 -1.17
N THR A 8 6.76 -21.93 -1.27
CA THR A 8 6.36 -21.40 -2.59
C THR A 8 6.54 -19.89 -2.77
N LEU A 9 7.47 -19.27 -2.04
CA LEU A 9 7.85 -17.86 -2.30
C LEU A 9 9.36 -17.64 -2.44
N ALA A 10 10.14 -18.72 -2.59
CA ALA A 10 11.59 -18.66 -2.77
C ALA A 10 12.05 -18.71 -4.24
N LEU A 11 11.13 -18.79 -5.21
CA LEU A 11 11.47 -19.17 -6.59
C LEU A 11 11.43 -18.06 -7.64
N LEU A 12 11.28 -16.78 -7.26
CA LEU A 12 11.20 -15.67 -8.24
C LEU A 12 12.13 -14.48 -7.98
N VAL A 13 13.03 -14.55 -7.00
CA VAL A 13 14.11 -13.57 -6.85
C VAL A 13 15.38 -14.16 -7.42
N PRO A 14 16.06 -13.52 -8.40
CA PRO A 14 17.41 -13.94 -8.77
C PRO A 14 18.31 -13.76 -7.55
N MET A 15 18.62 -14.87 -6.88
CA MET A 15 19.56 -14.92 -5.76
C MET A 15 20.99 -14.75 -6.26
N ALA A 16 21.42 -13.51 -6.53
CA ALA A 16 22.85 -13.21 -6.75
C ALA A 16 23.22 -11.72 -6.67
N SER A 17 22.49 -10.86 -5.96
CA SER A 17 22.98 -9.49 -5.73
C SER A 17 22.88 -9.10 -4.25
N GLN A 18 23.90 -8.37 -3.78
CA GLN A 18 23.93 -7.73 -2.47
C GLN A 18 22.62 -6.94 -2.23
N ALA A 19 22.11 -6.28 -3.28
CA ALA A 19 20.83 -5.57 -3.27
C ALA A 19 19.62 -6.47 -2.98
N GLY A 20 19.60 -7.73 -3.46
CA GLY A 20 18.55 -8.70 -3.12
C GLY A 20 18.60 -9.17 -1.67
N GLN A 21 19.79 -9.24 -1.08
CA GLN A 21 19.95 -9.53 0.35
C GLN A 21 19.64 -8.31 1.23
N ASP A 22 19.90 -7.09 0.75
CA ASP A 22 19.54 -5.86 1.43
C ASP A 22 18.02 -5.65 1.44
N VAL A 23 17.31 -5.99 0.35
CA VAL A 23 15.84 -6.01 0.33
C VAL A 23 15.29 -7.03 1.33
N LEU A 24 15.89 -8.22 1.42
CA LEU A 24 15.49 -9.24 2.40
C LEU A 24 15.79 -8.83 3.85
N LYS A 25 16.83 -8.02 4.10
CA LYS A 25 17.10 -7.45 5.42
C LYS A 25 16.12 -6.35 5.81
N ILE A 26 15.76 -5.47 4.86
CA ILE A 26 14.67 -4.48 5.05
C ILE A 26 13.36 -5.22 5.35
N LEU A 27 13.15 -6.38 4.73
CA LEU A 27 12.02 -7.27 4.99
C LEU A 27 12.18 -8.16 6.24
N ASN A 28 13.19 -7.98 7.08
CA ASN A 28 13.39 -8.79 8.31
C ASN A 28 13.57 -7.95 9.58
N ASP A 29 13.57 -6.62 9.48
CA ASP A 29 13.59 -5.74 10.65
C ASP A 29 12.31 -5.92 11.47
N ASP A 30 12.38 -5.67 12.78
CA ASP A 30 11.29 -5.88 13.75
C ASP A 30 9.94 -5.20 13.37
N TYR A 31 9.93 -4.31 12.38
CA TYR A 31 8.73 -3.81 11.71
C TYR A 31 7.89 -4.94 11.05
N LEU A 32 8.52 -6.00 10.53
CA LEU A 32 7.84 -7.20 10.03
C LEU A 32 7.18 -8.05 11.12
N LYS A 33 7.61 -7.98 12.38
CA LYS A 33 6.94 -8.74 13.45
C LYS A 33 5.58 -8.15 13.81
N THR A 34 5.41 -6.84 13.65
CA THR A 34 4.07 -6.21 13.57
C THR A 34 3.28 -6.72 12.37
N ILE A 35 3.96 -7.00 11.24
CA ILE A 35 3.36 -7.50 10.00
C ILE A 35 2.93 -8.98 10.09
N THR A 36 3.52 -9.81 10.95
CA THR A 36 2.97 -11.15 11.22
C THR A 36 1.56 -11.14 11.82
N CYS A 37 1.08 -10.00 12.34
CA CYS A 37 -0.31 -9.82 12.77
C CYS A 37 -1.24 -9.39 11.61
N VAL A 38 -0.67 -8.94 10.48
CA VAL A 38 -1.39 -8.40 9.31
C VAL A 38 -1.98 -9.53 8.47
N ASP A 39 -1.33 -10.69 8.33
CA ASP A 39 -1.89 -11.79 7.52
C ASP A 39 -3.25 -12.32 8.04
N ASP A 40 -3.45 -12.29 9.36
CA ASP A 40 -4.66 -12.79 10.04
C ASP A 40 -5.88 -11.87 9.89
N LEU A 41 -5.69 -10.62 9.44
CA LEU A 41 -6.77 -9.66 9.28
C LEU A 41 -7.69 -10.04 8.10
N SER A 42 -8.98 -9.75 8.23
CA SER A 42 -9.90 -9.91 7.10
C SER A 42 -9.64 -8.83 6.03
N ILE A 43 -10.14 -9.04 4.81
CA ILE A 43 -10.09 -8.00 3.76
C ILE A 43 -10.74 -6.71 4.26
N LYS A 44 -11.85 -6.80 5.00
CA LYS A 44 -12.55 -5.65 5.57
C LYS A 44 -11.65 -4.87 6.53
N ASP A 45 -10.93 -5.56 7.39
CA ASP A 45 -10.05 -4.92 8.37
C ASP A 45 -8.86 -4.24 7.69
N HIS A 46 -8.26 -4.90 6.69
CA HIS A 46 -7.23 -4.25 5.87
C HIS A 46 -7.75 -3.00 5.16
N MET A 47 -8.94 -3.05 4.57
CA MET A 47 -9.53 -1.89 3.88
C MET A 47 -9.78 -0.72 4.85
N GLN A 48 -10.16 -1.02 6.10
CA GLN A 48 -10.31 0.00 7.13
C GLN A 48 -8.96 0.62 7.48
N GLN A 49 -7.94 -0.19 7.80
CA GLN A 49 -6.59 0.29 8.10
C GLN A 49 -6.02 1.13 6.95
N MET A 50 -6.23 0.71 5.71
CA MET A 50 -5.80 1.48 4.54
C MET A 50 -6.51 2.84 4.44
N SER A 51 -7.80 2.92 4.79
CA SER A 51 -8.53 4.19 4.81
C SER A 51 -7.96 5.12 5.88
N ASP A 52 -7.70 4.59 7.08
CA ASP A 52 -7.14 5.35 8.20
C ASP A 52 -5.74 5.89 7.87
N ILE A 53 -4.89 5.07 7.23
CA ILE A 53 -3.54 5.48 6.77
C ILE A 53 -3.62 6.56 5.69
N ILE A 54 -4.57 6.47 4.76
CA ILE A 54 -4.76 7.48 3.70
C ILE A 54 -5.18 8.83 4.32
N ASP A 55 -6.08 8.83 5.30
CA ASP A 55 -6.50 10.04 6.01
C ASP A 55 -5.33 10.66 6.79
N GLU A 56 -4.46 9.84 7.37
CA GLU A 56 -3.22 10.29 8.01
C GLU A 56 -2.23 10.90 7.01
N LEU A 57 -2.03 10.25 5.86
CA LEU A 57 -1.17 10.76 4.79
C LEU A 57 -1.61 12.15 4.30
N PHE A 58 -2.92 12.39 4.15
CA PHE A 58 -3.43 13.72 3.80
C PHE A 58 -3.09 14.77 4.85
N ARG A 59 -3.27 14.46 6.13
CA ARG A 59 -2.93 15.38 7.24
C ARG A 59 -1.43 15.71 7.26
N ASP A 60 -0.59 14.71 7.05
CA ASP A 60 0.86 14.85 7.13
C ASP A 60 1.45 15.59 5.93
N VAL A 61 0.93 15.39 4.72
CA VAL A 61 1.39 16.09 3.50
C VAL A 61 1.09 17.59 3.55
N ASP A 62 0.04 18.00 4.25
CA ASP A 62 -0.21 19.42 4.52
C ASP A 62 0.85 20.05 5.43
N GLY A 63 1.43 19.28 6.36
CA GLY A 63 2.47 19.71 7.30
C GLY A 63 3.89 19.79 6.71
N ILE A 64 4.16 19.21 5.53
CA ILE A 64 5.50 19.18 4.91
C ILE A 64 6.08 20.59 4.64
N LEU A 65 5.24 21.63 4.61
CA LEU A 65 5.63 23.03 4.35
C LEU A 65 6.24 23.77 5.55
N ASP A 66 6.12 23.27 6.78
CA ASP A 66 6.67 23.96 7.93
C ASP A 66 8.17 23.66 8.09
N GLU A 67 8.99 24.71 7.95
CA GLU A 67 10.45 24.64 7.87
C GLU A 67 11.14 24.06 9.11
N ASN A 68 10.41 23.94 10.23
CA ASN A 68 10.96 23.50 11.51
C ASN A 68 10.78 22.00 11.81
N GLU A 69 9.92 21.28 11.06
CA GLU A 69 9.68 19.83 11.29
C GLU A 69 9.70 18.96 10.01
N SER A 70 10.09 19.54 8.87
CA SER A 70 9.96 18.95 7.53
C SER A 70 10.56 17.54 7.39
N ASP A 71 11.70 17.24 8.02
CA ASP A 71 12.33 15.92 7.94
C ASP A 71 11.55 14.83 8.70
N LYS A 72 10.99 15.17 9.87
CA LYS A 72 10.20 14.23 10.69
C LYS A 72 8.88 13.92 10.00
N ILE A 73 8.19 14.95 9.51
CA ILE A 73 6.93 14.81 8.78
C ILE A 73 7.17 14.02 7.49
N ARG A 74 8.26 14.31 6.76
CA ARG A 74 8.65 13.53 5.57
C ARG A 74 8.80 12.05 5.91
N ASN A 75 9.63 11.73 6.91
CA ASN A 75 9.88 10.32 7.26
C ASN A 75 8.58 9.62 7.66
N ASN A 76 7.70 10.30 8.39
CA ASN A 76 6.38 9.77 8.74
C ASN A 76 5.50 9.51 7.50
N VAL A 77 5.48 10.40 6.51
CA VAL A 77 4.76 10.16 5.24
C VAL A 77 5.34 8.97 4.47
N MET A 78 6.67 8.84 4.43
CA MET A 78 7.33 7.68 3.80
C MET A 78 7.00 6.37 4.52
N ASP A 79 6.99 6.37 5.86
CA ASP A 79 6.67 5.19 6.66
C ASP A 79 5.19 4.79 6.51
N LYS A 80 4.27 5.75 6.49
CA LYS A 80 2.85 5.48 6.20
C LYS A 80 2.62 4.97 4.78
N ALA A 81 3.36 5.48 3.78
CA ALA A 81 3.29 4.95 2.42
C ALA A 81 3.75 3.48 2.36
N ARG A 82 4.76 3.10 3.15
CA ARG A 82 5.18 1.68 3.32
C ARG A 82 4.13 0.85 4.03
N GLU A 83 3.58 1.37 5.13
CA GLU A 83 2.50 0.73 5.89
C GLU A 83 1.30 0.41 5.01
N LEU A 84 0.86 1.38 4.20
CA LEU A 84 -0.20 1.20 3.21
C LEU A 84 0.12 0.06 2.22
N ARG A 85 1.37 -0.03 1.74
CA ARG A 85 1.76 -1.15 0.85
C ARG A 85 1.68 -2.51 1.51
N PHE A 86 2.01 -2.62 2.80
CA PHE A 86 1.89 -3.90 3.50
C PHE A 86 0.44 -4.39 3.51
N HIS A 87 -0.53 -3.50 3.80
CA HIS A 87 -1.94 -3.85 3.72
C HIS A 87 -2.40 -4.17 2.29
N LEU A 88 -1.95 -3.42 1.29
CA LEU A 88 -2.26 -3.70 -0.12
C LEU A 88 -1.73 -5.08 -0.54
N HIS A 89 -0.50 -5.44 -0.16
CA HIS A 89 0.08 -6.74 -0.44
C HIS A 89 -0.66 -7.87 0.27
N ALA A 90 -1.03 -7.70 1.54
CA ALA A 90 -1.79 -8.68 2.29
C ALA A 90 -3.16 -8.96 1.64
N VAL A 91 -3.77 -7.96 1.00
CA VAL A 91 -5.04 -8.12 0.28
C VAL A 91 -4.87 -8.60 -1.16
N PHE A 92 -3.71 -8.40 -1.78
CA PHE A 92 -3.44 -8.75 -3.19
C PHE A 92 -3.68 -10.23 -3.52
N THR A 93 -3.40 -11.10 -2.55
CA THR A 93 -3.57 -12.55 -2.64
C THR A 93 -4.96 -13.02 -2.20
N LYS A 94 -5.75 -12.14 -1.58
CA LYS A 94 -7.08 -12.46 -1.04
C LYS A 94 -8.15 -12.25 -2.12
N LYS A 95 -9.24 -13.04 -2.05
CA LYS A 95 -10.40 -12.96 -2.96
C LYS A 95 -11.58 -12.32 -2.23
N PRO A 96 -12.01 -11.09 -2.61
CA PRO A 96 -13.21 -10.47 -2.05
C PRO A 96 -14.44 -11.38 -2.13
N LYS A 97 -15.27 -11.41 -1.08
CA LYS A 97 -16.48 -12.26 -1.04
C LYS A 97 -17.44 -11.93 -2.17
N LYS A 98 -17.60 -10.65 -2.51
CA LYS A 98 -18.41 -10.21 -3.65
C LYS A 98 -18.02 -10.84 -4.98
N LEU A 99 -16.75 -11.23 -5.18
CA LEU A 99 -16.31 -11.95 -6.38
C LEU A 99 -16.76 -13.41 -6.41
N GLN A 100 -17.22 -13.97 -5.29
CA GLN A 100 -17.77 -15.33 -5.21
C GLN A 100 -19.23 -15.37 -5.67
N LEU A 101 -19.88 -14.21 -5.79
CA LEU A 101 -21.28 -14.05 -6.23
C LEU A 101 -21.40 -13.72 -7.73
N ILE A 102 -20.26 -13.59 -8.43
CA ILE A 102 -20.20 -13.31 -9.86
C ILE A 102 -20.25 -14.63 -10.64
N ASP A 103 -20.77 -14.61 -11.87
CA ASP A 103 -20.67 -15.73 -12.81
C ASP A 103 -19.23 -16.30 -12.82
N PRO A 104 -19.05 -17.61 -12.62
CA PRO A 104 -17.73 -18.26 -12.60
C PRO A 104 -16.83 -17.89 -13.79
N ASN A 105 -17.41 -17.60 -14.96
CA ASN A 105 -16.67 -17.21 -16.16
C ASN A 105 -16.09 -15.79 -16.08
N ASP A 106 -16.69 -14.91 -15.26
CA ASP A 106 -16.27 -13.52 -15.08
C ASP A 106 -15.41 -13.30 -13.82
N VAL A 107 -15.37 -14.27 -12.91
CA VAL A 107 -14.63 -14.18 -11.64
C VAL A 107 -13.15 -13.85 -11.87
N GLN A 108 -12.50 -14.52 -12.82
CA GLN A 108 -11.07 -14.32 -13.07
C GLN A 108 -10.81 -12.89 -13.59
N ARG A 109 -11.66 -12.39 -14.48
CA ARG A 109 -11.58 -11.01 -14.98
C ARG A 109 -11.79 -10.01 -13.85
N ALA A 110 -12.77 -10.24 -12.99
CA ALA A 110 -13.06 -9.36 -11.87
C ALA A 110 -11.94 -9.36 -10.81
N GLN A 111 -11.30 -10.52 -10.56
CA GLN A 111 -10.10 -10.62 -9.71
C GLN A 111 -8.93 -9.82 -10.30
N LEU A 112 -8.67 -9.92 -11.60
CA LEU A 112 -7.61 -9.14 -12.27
C LEU A 112 -7.90 -7.63 -12.18
N VAL A 113 -9.16 -7.21 -12.31
CA VAL A 113 -9.55 -5.80 -12.12
C VAL A 113 -9.32 -5.35 -10.68
N PHE A 114 -9.62 -6.20 -9.69
CA PHE A 114 -9.33 -5.90 -8.29
C PHE A 114 -7.82 -5.75 -8.03
N GLN A 115 -7.01 -6.71 -8.51
CA GLN A 115 -5.55 -6.64 -8.39
C GLN A 115 -4.95 -5.43 -9.11
N LYS A 116 -5.54 -5.01 -10.23
CA LYS A 116 -5.15 -3.77 -10.89
C LYS A 116 -5.33 -2.55 -9.98
N TYR A 117 -6.48 -2.42 -9.30
CA TYR A 117 -6.67 -1.31 -8.34
C TYR A 117 -5.61 -1.31 -7.25
N LEU A 118 -5.27 -2.47 -6.69
CA LEU A 118 -4.24 -2.57 -5.65
C LEU A 118 -2.86 -2.19 -6.19
N ALA A 119 -2.50 -2.67 -7.38
CA ALA A 119 -1.24 -2.33 -8.04
C ALA A 119 -1.13 -0.83 -8.36
N ASP A 120 -2.23 -0.21 -8.82
CA ASP A 120 -2.27 1.21 -9.12
C ASP A 120 -2.04 2.09 -7.88
N ILE A 121 -2.45 1.62 -6.69
CA ILE A 121 -2.17 2.29 -5.41
C ILE A 121 -0.71 2.03 -4.99
N ILE A 122 -0.22 0.80 -5.08
CA ILE A 122 1.17 0.45 -4.76
C ILE A 122 2.14 1.33 -5.55
N ILE A 123 1.94 1.50 -6.85
CA ILE A 123 2.78 2.35 -7.70
C ILE A 123 2.82 3.78 -7.17
N LYS A 124 1.67 4.37 -6.84
CA LYS A 124 1.60 5.75 -6.32
C LYS A 124 2.31 5.90 -4.98
N THR A 125 2.24 4.91 -4.09
CA THR A 125 2.98 4.97 -2.82
C THR A 125 4.51 4.92 -3.03
N ILE A 126 4.98 4.20 -4.05
CA ILE A 126 6.39 4.19 -4.45
C ILE A 126 6.79 5.56 -5.02
N GLU A 127 5.92 6.16 -5.85
CA GLU A 127 6.15 7.51 -6.39
C GLU A 127 6.20 8.57 -5.29
N ILE A 128 5.34 8.49 -4.27
CA ILE A 128 5.39 9.37 -3.10
C ILE A 128 6.76 9.27 -2.40
N GLU A 129 7.22 8.05 -2.10
CA GLU A 129 8.52 7.87 -1.48
C GLU A 129 9.66 8.36 -2.36
N TYR A 130 9.62 8.07 -3.65
CA TYR A 130 10.61 8.53 -4.61
C TYR A 130 10.71 10.05 -4.62
N GLU A 131 9.57 10.74 -4.72
CA GLU A 131 9.52 12.20 -4.67
C GLU A 131 10.12 12.71 -3.37
N LEU A 132 9.83 12.09 -2.24
CA LEU A 132 10.31 12.53 -0.94
C LEU A 132 11.77 12.16 -0.64
N THR A 133 12.45 11.33 -1.45
CA THR A 133 13.86 10.95 -1.20
C THR A 133 14.83 12.14 -1.15
N SER A 134 14.50 13.25 -1.82
CA SER A 134 15.33 14.45 -1.81
C SER A 134 14.45 15.70 -1.70
N ILE A 135 14.78 16.60 -0.78
CA ILE A 135 14.07 17.88 -0.65
C ILE A 135 14.83 18.94 -1.44
N PRO A 136 14.21 19.60 -2.43
CA PRO A 136 14.83 20.72 -3.12
C PRO A 136 15.16 21.85 -2.14
N ALA A 137 16.33 22.48 -2.26
CA ALA A 137 16.61 23.68 -1.46
C ALA A 137 15.73 24.88 -1.89
N ASP A 138 15.38 24.94 -3.18
CA ASP A 138 14.58 25.99 -3.80
C ASP A 138 13.11 25.92 -3.35
N PRO A 139 12.56 26.98 -2.71
CA PRO A 139 11.17 27.03 -2.27
C PRO A 139 10.13 26.77 -3.37
N ILE A 140 10.39 27.18 -4.61
CA ILE A 140 9.48 26.95 -5.74
C ILE A 140 9.42 25.45 -6.05
N LYS A 141 10.58 24.78 -6.06
CA LYS A 141 10.66 23.33 -6.27
C LYS A 141 10.07 22.54 -5.10
N LYS A 142 10.29 22.98 -3.85
CA LYS A 142 9.61 22.39 -2.67
C LYS A 142 8.09 22.44 -2.81
N ARG A 143 7.55 23.59 -3.21
CA ARG A 143 6.10 23.75 -3.45
C ARG A 143 5.61 22.84 -4.56
N ALA A 144 6.34 22.73 -5.67
CA ALA A 144 5.98 21.86 -6.78
C ALA A 144 5.98 20.37 -6.37
N GLN A 145 6.98 19.94 -5.60
CA GLN A 145 7.06 18.59 -5.04
C GLN A 145 5.86 18.29 -4.15
N ARG A 146 5.46 19.20 -3.24
CA ARG A 146 4.24 19.02 -2.43
C ARG A 146 3.00 18.85 -3.29
N ILE A 147 2.81 19.69 -4.31
CA ILE A 147 1.65 19.57 -5.20
C ILE A 147 1.63 18.20 -5.87
N LYS A 148 2.79 17.70 -6.30
CA LYS A 148 2.91 16.38 -6.89
C LYS A 148 2.54 15.27 -5.89
N VAL A 149 3.07 15.31 -4.67
CA VAL A 149 2.73 14.34 -3.62
C VAL A 149 1.24 14.38 -3.25
N ALA A 150 0.66 15.58 -3.12
CA ALA A 150 -0.77 15.76 -2.85
C ALA A 150 -1.64 15.20 -3.98
N ASN A 151 -1.26 15.42 -5.24
CA ASN A 151 -1.96 14.84 -6.39
C ASN A 151 -1.91 13.30 -6.37
N LEU A 152 -0.76 12.70 -6.03
CA LEU A 152 -0.65 11.25 -5.89
C LEU A 152 -1.59 10.71 -4.81
N LEU A 153 -1.73 11.41 -3.67
CA LEU A 153 -2.70 11.04 -2.63
C LEU A 153 -4.15 11.16 -3.10
N ILE A 154 -4.50 12.21 -3.85
CA ILE A 154 -5.83 12.37 -4.45
C ILE A 154 -6.13 11.19 -5.39
N GLU A 155 -5.16 10.80 -6.21
CA GLU A 155 -5.33 9.66 -7.11
C GLU A 155 -5.45 8.32 -6.35
N ILE A 156 -4.71 8.16 -5.24
CA ILE A 156 -4.87 7.00 -4.33
C ILE A 156 -6.31 6.95 -3.80
N ASP A 157 -6.82 8.05 -3.22
CA ASP A 157 -8.17 8.12 -2.66
C ASP A 157 -9.25 7.81 -3.72
N GLN A 158 -9.13 8.37 -4.92
CA GLN A 158 -10.03 8.07 -6.04
C GLN A 158 -9.99 6.58 -6.42
N THR A 159 -8.80 5.99 -6.46
CA THR A 159 -8.59 4.56 -6.77
C THR A 159 -9.24 3.68 -5.71
N VAL A 160 -9.06 4.02 -4.42
CA VAL A 160 -9.69 3.32 -3.28
C VAL A 160 -11.20 3.44 -3.31
N LYS A 161 -11.76 4.64 -3.53
CA LYS A 161 -13.20 4.85 -3.68
C LYS A 161 -13.79 4.03 -4.83
N GLY A 162 -13.09 3.98 -5.97
CA GLY A 162 -13.46 3.14 -7.11
C GLY A 162 -13.45 1.65 -6.78
N ALA A 163 -12.41 1.18 -6.08
CA ALA A 163 -12.31 -0.20 -5.61
C ALA A 163 -13.41 -0.55 -4.60
N HIS A 164 -13.68 0.34 -3.63
CA HIS A 164 -14.74 0.17 -2.64
C HIS A 164 -16.13 0.09 -3.28
N ALA A 165 -16.47 1.02 -4.18
CA ALA A 165 -17.75 0.99 -4.87
C ALA A 165 -17.98 -0.35 -5.61
N LYS A 166 -16.91 -0.90 -6.19
CA LYS A 166 -16.98 -2.14 -6.97
C LYS A 166 -16.95 -3.41 -6.11
N PHE A 167 -16.09 -3.46 -5.09
CA PHE A 167 -15.72 -4.71 -4.40
C PHE A 167 -15.94 -4.72 -2.88
N ARG A 168 -16.28 -3.59 -2.23
CA ARG A 168 -16.60 -3.59 -0.80
C ARG A 168 -17.88 -4.39 -0.55
N ASP A 169 -17.84 -5.21 0.48
CA ASP A 169 -18.99 -5.97 0.96
C ASP A 169 -19.97 -5.00 1.64
N ASN A 170 -21.03 -4.61 0.93
CA ASN A 170 -22.18 -3.87 1.48
C ASN A 170 -23.38 -4.80 1.74
N LEU A 171 -23.15 -6.12 1.76
CA LEU A 171 -24.23 -7.06 2.04
C LEU A 171 -24.59 -6.92 3.52
N PRO A 172 -25.88 -6.72 3.86
CA PRO A 172 -26.30 -6.82 5.26
C PRO A 172 -25.88 -8.18 5.78
N GLU A 173 -25.28 -8.21 6.98
CA GLU A 173 -25.05 -9.45 7.71
C GLU A 173 -26.42 -10.15 7.84
N GLN A 174 -26.54 -11.35 7.25
CA GLN A 174 -27.70 -12.23 7.42
C GLN A 174 -27.57 -13.02 8.71
#